data_AF-A0A6H0S0W0-F1
#
_entry.id   AF-A0A6H0S0W0-F1
#
_cell.length_a   1.000
_cell.length_b   1.000
_cell.length_c   1.000
_cell.angle_alpha   90.00
_cell.angle_beta   90.00
_cell.angle_gamma   90.00
#
_symmetry.space_group_name_H-M   'P 1'
#
loop_
_entity.id
_entity.type
_entity.pdbx_description
1 polymer ?
#
loop_
_entity_poly.entity_id
_entity_poly.type
_entity_poly.pdbx_seq_one_letter_code
_entity_poly.pdbx_strand_id
1 'polypeptide(L)'
;MSESVDLAPEVISALWALRDAGEVPLRCNKGPIRAAVAAAVRALGEDNLGPKVRPWDLSALRRRAAGLGEISGAVAVYLNKEMVVAELLPGRERVVLRGVGDGWRLVRFLDAAEVAEAVRLAPESTREITLEAFSPDAVLTALGVAKPDDVDLDVESEDLGRGHTETRYRYLFTDNGRSVLAEEVTSEIFDGATSCSRYLRGVLIDGGRGSLVTASRDGAVLTQG
;
A
#
# COMPACT_ATOMS: atom_id res chain seq x y z
N MET A 1 4.40 3.50 -23.86
CA MET A 1 3.42 2.59 -24.52
C MET A 1 2.25 2.44 -23.56
N SER A 2 0.99 2.47 -24.03
CA SER A 2 -0.15 2.21 -23.15
C SER A 2 -0.18 0.71 -22.88
N GLU A 3 -0.02 0.30 -21.64
CA GLU A 3 -0.13 -1.11 -21.24
C GLU A 3 -1.53 -1.63 -21.61
N SER A 4 -1.60 -2.74 -22.33
CA SER A 4 -2.87 -3.35 -22.69
C SER A 4 -3.40 -4.11 -21.49
N VAL A 5 -4.55 -3.68 -20.97
CA VAL A 5 -5.28 -4.40 -19.92
C VAL A 5 -6.60 -4.86 -20.47
N ASP A 6 -6.80 -6.18 -20.51
CA ASP A 6 -8.05 -6.80 -20.93
C ASP A 6 -8.81 -7.45 -19.79
N LEU A 7 -10.08 -7.73 -20.05
CA LEU A 7 -10.97 -8.44 -19.12
C LEU A 7 -11.37 -9.76 -19.77
N ALA A 8 -11.08 -10.87 -19.10
CA ALA A 8 -11.50 -12.18 -19.56
C ALA A 8 -13.05 -12.27 -19.58
N PRO A 9 -13.63 -13.13 -20.44
CA PRO A 9 -15.08 -13.35 -20.49
C PRO A 9 -15.70 -13.65 -19.12
N GLU A 10 -15.00 -14.44 -18.30
CA GLU A 10 -15.41 -14.84 -16.95
C GLU A 10 -15.53 -13.62 -16.02
N VAL A 11 -14.63 -12.64 -16.15
CA VAL A 11 -14.71 -11.37 -15.41
C VAL A 11 -15.90 -10.54 -15.86
N ILE A 12 -16.20 -10.54 -17.17
CA ILE A 12 -17.37 -9.84 -17.70
C ILE A 12 -18.66 -10.47 -17.17
N SER A 13 -18.75 -11.81 -17.15
CA SER A 13 -19.87 -12.54 -16.55
C SER A 13 -19.98 -12.27 -15.05
N ALA A 14 -18.87 -12.26 -14.32
CA ALA A 14 -18.86 -11.93 -12.88
C ALA A 14 -19.35 -10.51 -12.61
N LEU A 15 -18.95 -9.52 -13.44
CA LEU A 15 -19.44 -8.15 -13.35
C LEU A 15 -20.95 -8.06 -13.52
N TRP A 16 -21.53 -8.85 -14.42
CA TRP A 16 -22.98 -8.90 -14.62
C TRP A 16 -23.68 -9.53 -13.43
N ALA A 17 -23.18 -10.66 -12.94
CA ALA A 17 -23.73 -11.32 -11.75
C ALA A 17 -23.69 -10.39 -10.51
N LEU A 18 -22.62 -9.60 -10.34
CA LEU A 18 -22.53 -8.61 -9.27
C LEU A 18 -23.60 -7.53 -9.40
N ARG A 19 -23.83 -7.04 -10.62
CA ARG A 19 -24.85 -6.03 -10.92
C ARG A 19 -26.26 -6.54 -10.69
N ASP A 20 -26.53 -7.78 -11.07
CA ASP A 20 -27.82 -8.42 -10.86
C ASP A 20 -28.10 -8.64 -9.35
N ALA A 21 -27.04 -8.80 -8.54
CA ALA A 21 -27.13 -8.98 -7.09
C ALA A 21 -27.34 -7.67 -6.30
N GLY A 22 -27.50 -6.51 -6.95
CA GLY A 22 -27.85 -5.24 -6.31
C GLY A 22 -26.74 -4.19 -6.36
N GLU A 23 -26.59 -3.39 -5.30
CA GLU A 23 -25.61 -2.30 -5.26
C GLU A 23 -24.17 -2.83 -5.39
N VAL A 24 -23.49 -2.37 -6.43
CA VAL A 24 -22.13 -2.74 -6.78
C VAL A 24 -21.20 -1.56 -6.47
N PRO A 25 -20.12 -1.77 -5.69
CA PRO A 25 -19.12 -0.74 -5.46
C PRO A 25 -18.55 -0.17 -6.77
N LEU A 26 -18.26 1.14 -6.82
CA LEU A 26 -17.77 1.80 -8.04
C LEU A 26 -16.50 1.15 -8.60
N ARG A 27 -15.65 0.59 -7.72
CA ARG A 27 -14.46 -0.18 -8.09
C ARG A 27 -14.75 -1.37 -9.00
N CYS A 28 -15.94 -1.98 -8.93
CA CYS A 28 -16.31 -3.12 -9.77
C CYS A 28 -16.92 -2.67 -11.11
N ASN A 29 -16.43 -1.57 -11.68
CA ASN A 29 -16.72 -1.18 -13.04
C ASN A 29 -15.52 -1.52 -13.94
N LYS A 30 -15.78 -1.74 -15.24
CA LYS A 30 -14.73 -2.12 -16.21
C LYS A 30 -13.57 -1.11 -16.24
N GLY A 31 -13.87 0.19 -16.22
CA GLY A 31 -12.87 1.26 -16.25
C GLY A 31 -11.95 1.25 -15.02
N PRO A 32 -12.48 1.34 -13.79
CA PRO A 32 -11.70 1.23 -12.57
C PRO A 32 -10.85 -0.03 -12.45
N ILE A 33 -11.36 -1.19 -12.86
CA ILE A 33 -10.59 -2.44 -12.88
C ILE A 33 -9.39 -2.31 -13.84
N ARG A 34 -9.63 -1.87 -15.09
CA ARG A 34 -8.54 -1.70 -16.08
C ARG A 34 -7.50 -0.70 -15.60
N ALA A 35 -7.94 0.43 -15.06
CA ALA A 35 -7.05 1.47 -14.54
C ALA A 35 -6.18 0.97 -13.37
N ALA A 36 -6.76 0.22 -12.44
CA ALA A 36 -6.02 -0.30 -11.30
C ALA A 36 -5.02 -1.39 -11.68
N VAL A 37 -5.40 -2.30 -12.59
CA VAL A 37 -4.49 -3.32 -13.11
C VAL A 37 -3.34 -2.67 -13.89
N ALA A 38 -3.61 -1.67 -14.72
CA ALA A 38 -2.55 -0.89 -15.40
C ALA A 38 -1.67 -0.11 -14.41
N ALA A 39 -2.23 0.40 -13.31
CA ALA A 39 -1.44 1.04 -12.27
C ALA A 39 -0.52 0.05 -11.54
N ALA A 40 -0.98 -1.20 -11.35
CA ALA A 40 -0.21 -2.27 -10.75
C ALA A 40 0.91 -2.76 -11.68
N VAL A 41 0.63 -2.95 -12.98
CA VAL A 41 1.63 -3.33 -13.99
C VAL A 41 2.75 -2.29 -14.06
N ARG A 42 2.43 -1.00 -14.23
CA ARG A 42 3.42 0.09 -14.16
C ARG A 42 4.24 0.05 -12.87
N ALA A 43 3.58 -0.11 -11.72
CA ALA A 43 4.27 -0.11 -10.43
C ALA A 43 5.28 -1.26 -10.30
N LEU A 44 4.95 -2.43 -10.87
CA LEU A 44 5.84 -3.60 -10.91
C LEU A 44 7.01 -3.39 -11.87
N GLY A 45 6.79 -2.73 -13.02
CA GLY A 45 7.84 -2.45 -14.00
C GLY A 45 8.79 -1.30 -13.63
N GLU A 46 8.31 -0.30 -12.90
CA GLU A 46 9.06 0.93 -12.56
C GLU A 46 9.68 0.92 -11.14
N ASP A 47 9.61 -0.20 -10.40
CA ASP A 47 9.97 -0.31 -8.96
C ASP A 47 9.35 0.80 -8.08
N ASN A 48 8.14 1.24 -8.44
CA ASN A 48 7.41 2.31 -7.77
C ASN A 48 6.24 1.76 -6.93
N LEU A 49 6.46 0.63 -6.27
CA LEU A 49 5.46 -0.03 -5.42
C LEU A 49 5.23 0.69 -4.10
N GLY A 50 6.27 1.32 -3.53
CA GLY A 50 6.29 1.90 -2.19
C GLY A 50 5.03 2.68 -1.79
N PRO A 51 4.62 3.71 -2.53
CA PRO A 51 3.45 4.52 -2.19
C PRO A 51 2.10 3.85 -2.50
N LYS A 52 2.10 2.74 -3.25
CA LYS A 52 0.87 2.12 -3.80
C LYS A 52 0.41 0.87 -3.05
N VAL A 53 1.24 0.31 -2.17
CA VAL A 53 0.96 -0.96 -1.47
C VAL A 53 1.13 -0.79 0.04
N ARG A 54 0.66 -1.76 0.83
CA ARG A 54 0.91 -1.71 2.28
C ARG A 54 2.36 -2.03 2.59
N PRO A 55 2.95 -1.46 3.66
CA PRO A 55 4.34 -1.73 4.01
C PRO A 55 4.65 -3.21 4.22
N TRP A 56 3.72 -3.99 4.80
CA TRP A 56 3.89 -5.44 5.01
C TRP A 56 3.82 -6.27 3.72
N ASP A 57 3.14 -5.77 2.68
CA ASP A 57 3.07 -6.41 1.34
C ASP A 57 4.33 -6.09 0.50
N LEU A 58 4.93 -4.91 0.72
CA LEU A 58 5.94 -4.31 -0.16
C LEU A 58 7.16 -5.19 -0.39
N SER A 59 7.76 -5.74 0.67
CA SER A 59 9.00 -6.53 0.56
C SER A 59 8.78 -7.84 -0.21
N ALA A 60 7.63 -8.49 -0.03
CA ALA A 60 7.28 -9.70 -0.76
C ALA A 60 7.03 -9.39 -2.24
N LEU A 61 6.28 -8.33 -2.52
CA LEU A 61 6.01 -7.86 -3.87
C LEU A 61 7.30 -7.48 -4.61
N ARG A 62 8.19 -6.69 -4.00
CA ARG A 62 9.47 -6.29 -4.59
C ARG A 62 10.36 -7.49 -4.91
N ARG A 63 10.51 -8.43 -3.97
CA ARG A 63 11.31 -9.64 -4.20
C ARG A 63 10.80 -10.44 -5.39
N ARG A 64 9.48 -10.57 -5.52
CA ARG A 64 8.88 -11.32 -6.63
C ARG A 64 8.95 -10.55 -7.93
N ALA A 65 8.76 -9.23 -7.90
CA ALA A 65 8.87 -8.34 -9.04
C ALA A 65 10.29 -8.32 -9.64
N ALA A 66 11.32 -8.39 -8.81
CA ALA A 66 12.73 -8.44 -9.27
C ALA A 66 13.05 -9.67 -10.14
N GLY A 67 12.24 -10.74 -10.05
CA GLY A 67 12.37 -11.92 -10.88
C GLY A 67 11.47 -11.92 -12.12
N LEU A 68 10.67 -10.87 -12.34
CA LEU A 68 9.83 -10.76 -13.53
C LEU A 68 10.65 -10.34 -14.74
N GLY A 69 10.27 -10.87 -15.90
CA GLY A 69 10.70 -10.33 -17.20
C GLY A 69 9.98 -9.04 -17.54
N GLU A 70 10.13 -8.59 -18.79
CA GLU A 70 9.35 -7.46 -19.33
C GLU A 70 7.84 -7.73 -19.21
N ILE A 71 7.11 -6.78 -18.64
CA ILE A 71 5.64 -6.85 -18.52
C ILE A 71 5.03 -5.92 -19.57
N SER A 72 4.33 -6.49 -20.55
CA SER A 72 3.74 -5.73 -21.66
C SER A 72 2.26 -5.40 -21.46
N GLY A 73 1.60 -6.10 -20.53
CA GLY A 73 0.19 -5.93 -20.23
C GLY A 73 -0.32 -6.94 -19.21
N ALA A 74 -1.64 -7.01 -19.08
CA ALA A 74 -2.29 -7.97 -18.20
C ALA A 74 -3.72 -8.29 -18.65
N VAL A 75 -4.24 -9.43 -18.19
CA VAL A 75 -5.64 -9.82 -18.36
C VAL A 75 -6.25 -10.03 -16.98
N ALA A 76 -7.32 -9.33 -16.63
CA ALA A 76 -8.10 -9.66 -15.45
C ALA A 76 -8.83 -10.99 -15.70
N VAL A 77 -8.53 -11.99 -14.87
CA VAL A 77 -9.02 -13.37 -15.05
C VAL A 77 -10.00 -13.81 -13.96
N TYR A 78 -10.07 -13.09 -12.85
CA TYR A 78 -11.06 -13.35 -11.80
C TYR A 78 -11.46 -12.05 -11.10
N LEU A 79 -12.73 -11.96 -10.69
CA LEU A 79 -13.29 -10.85 -9.95
C LEU A 79 -14.36 -11.34 -8.97
N ASN A 80 -14.31 -10.80 -7.75
CA ASN A 80 -15.46 -10.71 -6.85
C ASN A 80 -15.52 -9.31 -6.21
N LYS A 81 -16.42 -9.09 -5.23
CA LYS A 81 -16.57 -7.77 -4.58
C LYS A 81 -15.32 -7.28 -3.84
N GLU A 82 -14.45 -8.19 -3.41
CA GLU A 82 -13.33 -7.93 -2.52
C GLU A 82 -11.97 -8.08 -3.20
N MET A 83 -11.92 -8.75 -4.35
CA MET A 83 -10.68 -9.14 -5.00
C MET A 83 -10.77 -9.14 -6.53
N VAL A 84 -9.68 -8.71 -7.17
CA VAL A 84 -9.37 -8.94 -8.59
C VAL A 84 -8.10 -9.77 -8.69
N VAL A 85 -8.08 -10.75 -9.60
CA VAL A 85 -6.85 -11.42 -10.02
C VAL A 85 -6.56 -11.04 -11.46
N ALA A 86 -5.33 -10.60 -11.71
CA ALA A 86 -4.84 -10.31 -13.05
C ALA A 86 -3.66 -11.22 -13.38
N GLU A 87 -3.64 -11.74 -14.60
CA GLU A 87 -2.53 -12.50 -15.18
C GLU A 87 -1.65 -11.54 -15.99
N LEU A 88 -0.37 -11.46 -15.66
CA LEU A 88 0.62 -10.61 -16.30
C LEU A 88 1.07 -11.22 -17.63
N LEU A 89 1.36 -10.39 -18.63
CA LEU A 89 1.86 -10.83 -19.93
C LEU A 89 3.31 -10.38 -20.13
N PRO A 90 4.17 -11.22 -20.76
CA PRO A 90 3.89 -12.57 -21.28
C PRO A 90 4.13 -13.70 -20.27
N GLY A 91 4.69 -13.42 -19.09
CA GLY A 91 5.14 -14.44 -18.12
C GLY A 91 4.03 -15.24 -17.42
N ARG A 92 2.79 -14.76 -17.47
CA ARG A 92 1.58 -15.37 -16.89
C ARG A 92 1.59 -15.50 -15.36
N GLU A 93 2.46 -14.78 -14.68
CA GLU A 93 2.38 -14.62 -13.23
C GLU A 93 1.08 -13.93 -12.87
N ARG A 94 0.46 -14.35 -11.77
CA ARG A 94 -0.81 -13.81 -11.32
C ARG A 94 -0.60 -12.90 -10.13
N VAL A 95 -1.28 -11.76 -10.16
CA VAL A 95 -1.28 -10.76 -9.08
C VAL A 95 -2.69 -10.59 -8.54
N VAL A 96 -2.76 -10.32 -7.24
CA VAL A 96 -4.00 -10.14 -6.51
C VAL A 96 -4.12 -8.69 -6.07
N LEU A 97 -5.26 -8.09 -6.39
CA LEU A 97 -5.63 -6.77 -5.93
C LEU A 97 -6.82 -6.87 -4.96
N ARG A 98 -6.72 -6.20 -3.82
CA ARG A 98 -7.77 -6.06 -2.81
C ARG A 98 -8.63 -4.83 -3.09
N GLY A 99 -9.93 -4.93 -2.90
CA GLY A 99 -10.84 -3.78 -2.90
C GLY A 99 -10.67 -2.90 -1.67
N VAL A 100 -10.48 -1.60 -1.86
CA VAL A 100 -10.31 -0.60 -0.77
C VAL A 100 -11.10 0.64 -1.12
N GLY A 101 -12.21 0.91 -0.42
CA GLY A 101 -13.14 1.98 -0.80
C GLY A 101 -13.60 1.80 -2.25
N ASP A 102 -13.46 2.83 -3.08
CA ASP A 102 -13.76 2.78 -4.52
C ASP A 102 -12.56 2.42 -5.41
N GLY A 103 -11.46 1.95 -4.81
CA GLY A 103 -10.25 1.54 -5.51
C GLY A 103 -9.91 0.06 -5.36
N TRP A 104 -8.83 -0.32 -6.04
CA TRP A 104 -8.16 -1.61 -5.93
C TRP A 104 -6.69 -1.37 -5.60
N ARG A 105 -6.14 -2.19 -4.71
CA ARG A 105 -4.74 -2.12 -4.29
C ARG A 105 -4.05 -3.45 -4.49
N LEU A 106 -2.90 -3.46 -5.16
CA LEU A 106 -2.04 -4.64 -5.25
C LEU A 106 -1.60 -5.09 -3.86
N VAL A 107 -1.74 -6.39 -3.58
CA VAL A 107 -1.39 -6.96 -2.25
C VAL A 107 -0.39 -8.09 -2.35
N ARG A 108 -0.47 -8.98 -3.35
CA ARG A 108 0.47 -10.10 -3.48
C ARG A 108 0.47 -10.72 -4.86
N PHE A 109 1.47 -11.56 -5.13
CA PHE A 109 1.39 -12.57 -6.18
C PHE A 109 0.58 -13.77 -5.71
N LEU A 110 -0.06 -14.43 -6.66
CA LEU A 110 -0.75 -15.70 -6.46
C LEU A 110 0.20 -16.85 -6.76
N ASP A 111 0.29 -17.83 -5.86
CA ASP A 111 1.11 -19.01 -6.10
C ASP A 111 0.46 -19.92 -7.16
N ALA A 112 1.28 -20.66 -7.91
CA ALA A 112 0.79 -21.50 -9.01
C ALA A 112 -0.19 -22.60 -8.55
N ALA A 113 -0.12 -23.01 -7.28
CA ALA A 113 -1.01 -23.99 -6.68
C ALA A 113 -2.35 -23.39 -6.20
N GLU A 114 -2.44 -22.07 -6.07
CA GLU A 114 -3.66 -21.42 -5.57
C GLU A 114 -4.69 -21.27 -6.69
N VAL A 115 -5.93 -21.69 -6.40
CA VAL A 115 -7.07 -21.49 -7.30
C VAL A 115 -7.69 -20.12 -7.01
N ALA A 116 -7.86 -19.30 -8.05
CA ALA A 116 -8.30 -17.91 -7.93
C ALA A 116 -9.60 -17.73 -7.12
N GLU A 117 -10.57 -18.63 -7.27
CA GLU A 117 -11.85 -18.57 -6.53
C GLU A 117 -11.74 -18.91 -5.04
N ALA A 118 -10.66 -19.61 -4.65
CA ALA A 118 -10.42 -20.05 -3.28
C ALA A 118 -9.49 -19.09 -2.51
N VAL A 119 -9.00 -18.03 -3.15
CA VAL A 119 -8.08 -17.07 -2.52
C VAL A 119 -8.75 -16.38 -1.35
N ARG A 120 -8.08 -16.41 -0.20
CA ARG A 120 -8.45 -15.67 1.00
C ARG A 120 -7.39 -14.63 1.30
N LEU A 121 -7.84 -13.39 1.47
CA LEU A 121 -6.99 -12.30 1.92
C LEU A 121 -7.16 -12.12 3.43
N ALA A 122 -6.07 -11.85 4.14
CA ALA A 122 -6.13 -11.51 5.56
C ALA A 122 -7.06 -10.30 5.75
N PRO A 123 -7.94 -10.25 6.75
CA PRO A 123 -8.78 -9.08 6.97
C PRO A 123 -7.91 -7.84 7.24
N GLU A 124 -8.35 -6.69 6.75
CA GLU A 124 -7.71 -5.41 7.07
C GLU A 124 -8.73 -4.52 7.78
N SER A 125 -8.33 -3.94 8.91
CA SER A 125 -9.16 -3.01 9.68
C SER A 125 -8.52 -1.65 9.73
N THR A 126 -9.32 -0.59 9.65
CA THR A 126 -8.86 0.80 9.79
C THR A 126 -9.74 1.50 10.81
N ARG A 127 -9.13 2.22 11.76
CA ARG A 127 -9.83 3.00 12.78
C ARG A 127 -9.10 4.29 13.10
N GLU A 128 -9.85 5.31 13.47
CA GLU A 128 -9.29 6.54 14.03
C GLU A 128 -8.70 6.27 15.42
N ILE A 129 -7.62 7.00 15.73
CA ILE A 129 -6.93 6.95 17.01
C ILE A 129 -6.60 8.38 17.46
N THR A 130 -6.39 8.55 18.76
CA THR A 130 -5.83 9.78 19.32
C THR A 130 -4.38 9.55 19.68
N LEU A 131 -3.51 10.45 19.24
CA LEU A 131 -2.10 10.47 19.66
C LEU A 131 -1.96 11.46 20.81
N GLU A 132 -1.19 11.09 21.83
CA GLU A 132 -0.93 11.96 23.00
C GLU A 132 -0.06 13.18 22.63
N ALA A 133 0.74 13.04 21.58
CA ALA A 133 1.55 14.11 21.01
C ALA A 133 1.74 13.88 19.49
N PHE A 134 2.16 14.92 18.79
CA PHE A 134 2.56 14.81 17.38
C PHE A 134 4.08 14.57 17.32
N SER A 135 4.51 13.33 17.57
CA SER A 135 5.92 12.92 17.61
C SER A 135 6.11 11.44 17.24
N PRO A 136 7.34 11.00 16.86
CA PRO A 136 7.65 9.59 16.65
C PRO A 136 7.39 8.70 17.89
N ASP A 137 7.61 9.21 19.11
CA ASP A 137 7.33 8.46 20.33
C ASP A 137 5.84 8.16 20.52
N ALA A 138 4.95 9.13 20.24
CA ALA A 138 3.51 8.91 20.30
C ALA A 138 3.04 7.84 19.28
N VAL A 139 3.73 7.76 18.14
CA VAL A 139 3.49 6.71 17.14
C VAL A 139 3.90 5.34 17.66
N LEU A 140 5.06 5.22 18.31
CA LEU A 140 5.50 3.95 18.94
C LEU A 140 4.50 3.50 20.01
N THR A 141 4.03 4.42 20.86
CA THR A 141 2.99 4.14 21.86
C THR A 141 1.70 3.65 21.20
N ALA A 142 1.25 4.29 20.12
CA ALA A 142 0.05 3.88 19.38
C ALA A 142 0.20 2.50 18.72
N LEU A 143 1.42 2.13 18.31
CA LEU A 143 1.76 0.79 17.82
C LEU A 143 1.93 -0.25 18.94
N GLY A 144 1.96 0.18 20.21
CA GLY A 144 2.20 -0.69 21.36
C GLY A 144 3.65 -1.21 21.40
N VAL A 145 4.61 -0.44 20.90
CA VAL A 145 6.03 -0.82 20.83
C VAL A 145 6.83 0.04 21.81
N ALA A 146 7.64 -0.61 22.65
CA ALA A 146 8.62 0.07 23.48
C ALA A 146 9.90 0.29 22.67
N LYS A 147 10.39 1.53 22.61
CA LYS A 147 11.68 1.85 22.00
C LYS A 147 12.82 1.28 22.86
N PRO A 148 13.76 0.52 22.28
CA PRO A 148 14.99 0.17 22.99
C PRO A 148 15.82 1.41 23.37
N ASP A 149 16.59 1.30 24.46
CA ASP A 149 17.41 2.41 24.98
C ASP A 149 18.56 2.77 24.04
N ASP A 150 19.06 1.81 23.26
CA ASP A 150 20.17 1.95 22.31
C ASP A 150 19.74 2.45 20.92
N VAL A 151 18.44 2.70 20.71
CA VAL A 151 17.90 3.27 19.47
C VAL A 151 17.82 4.79 19.61
N ASP A 152 18.73 5.47 18.93
CA ASP A 152 18.76 6.93 18.83
C ASP A 152 17.79 7.46 17.77
N LEU A 153 17.38 8.72 17.93
CA LEU A 153 16.61 9.44 16.91
C LEU A 153 17.53 9.84 15.77
N ASP A 154 17.22 9.34 14.58
CA ASP A 154 17.88 9.71 13.35
C ASP A 154 17.21 10.96 12.75
N VAL A 155 18.02 11.92 12.29
CA VAL A 155 17.54 13.19 11.74
C VAL A 155 18.16 13.43 10.38
N GLU A 156 17.33 13.37 9.35
CA GLU A 156 17.72 13.62 7.95
C GLU A 156 17.05 14.93 7.47
N SER A 157 17.80 15.78 6.77
CA SER A 157 17.27 17.03 6.20
C SER A 157 17.68 17.15 4.73
N GLU A 158 16.72 17.45 3.87
CA GLU A 158 16.88 17.52 2.41
C GLU A 158 16.33 18.84 1.86
N ASP A 159 17.13 19.54 1.06
CA ASP A 159 16.71 20.71 0.29
C ASP A 159 16.04 20.26 -1.01
N LEU A 160 14.74 20.52 -1.13
CA LEU A 160 13.92 20.17 -2.30
C LEU A 160 13.93 21.27 -3.38
N GLY A 161 14.69 22.35 -3.15
CA GLY A 161 14.79 23.51 -4.02
C GLY A 161 13.70 24.56 -3.77
N ARG A 162 13.92 25.77 -4.30
CA ARG A 162 13.01 26.93 -4.13
C ARG A 162 12.75 27.32 -2.67
N GLY A 163 13.70 27.03 -1.77
CA GLY A 163 13.58 27.30 -0.34
C GLY A 163 12.73 26.28 0.42
N HIS A 164 12.31 25.17 -0.21
CA HIS A 164 11.66 24.06 0.46
C HIS A 164 12.69 23.14 1.12
N THR A 165 12.50 22.85 2.39
CA THR A 165 13.28 21.84 3.11
C THR A 165 12.34 20.80 3.70
N GLU A 166 12.66 19.53 3.50
CA GLU A 166 12.03 18.43 4.22
C GLU A 166 13.00 17.94 5.30
N THR A 167 12.50 17.77 6.53
CA THR A 167 13.26 17.17 7.63
C THR A 167 12.49 15.97 8.15
N ARG A 168 13.20 14.87 8.38
CA ARG A 168 12.68 13.61 8.88
C ARG A 168 13.32 13.28 10.22
N TYR A 169 12.48 12.99 11.20
CA TYR A 169 12.88 12.51 12.53
C TYR A 169 12.41 11.08 12.67
N ARG A 170 13.34 10.11 12.78
CA ARG A 170 13.06 8.69 12.58
C ARG A 170 13.63 7.81 13.70
N TYR A 171 12.81 6.88 14.18
CA TYR A 171 13.28 5.64 14.80
C TYR A 171 13.12 4.50 13.81
N LEU A 172 14.19 3.74 13.58
CA LEU A 172 14.20 2.55 12.72
C LEU A 172 14.98 1.44 13.43
N PHE A 173 14.30 0.35 13.77
CA PHE A 173 14.93 -0.77 14.49
C PHE A 173 14.20 -2.10 14.26
N THR A 174 14.82 -3.18 14.74
CA THR A 174 14.20 -4.50 14.78
C THR A 174 13.90 -4.87 16.23
N ASP A 175 12.69 -5.34 16.51
CA ASP A 175 12.24 -5.76 17.83
C ASP A 175 11.71 -7.20 17.75
N ASN A 176 12.50 -8.15 18.27
CA ASN A 176 12.16 -9.58 18.26
C ASN A 176 11.81 -10.13 16.87
N GLY A 177 12.54 -9.68 15.83
CA GLY A 177 12.30 -10.06 14.43
C GLY A 177 11.23 -9.22 13.72
N ARG A 178 10.58 -8.30 14.42
CA ARG A 178 9.62 -7.34 13.85
C ARG A 178 10.37 -6.10 13.37
N SER A 179 10.07 -5.61 12.18
CA SER A 179 10.64 -4.34 11.70
C SER A 179 9.77 -3.17 12.15
N VAL A 180 10.39 -2.17 12.77
CA VAL A 180 9.71 -1.00 13.34
C VAL A 180 10.25 0.28 12.71
N LEU A 181 9.34 1.14 12.25
CA LEU A 181 9.60 2.51 11.83
C LEU A 181 8.62 3.43 12.55
N ALA A 182 9.11 4.50 13.15
CA ALA A 182 8.30 5.63 13.55
C ALA A 182 8.98 6.89 13.04
N GLU A 183 8.29 7.67 12.21
CA GLU A 183 8.83 8.84 11.57
C GLU A 183 7.89 10.03 11.67
N GLU A 184 8.48 11.20 11.89
CA GLU A 184 7.87 12.50 11.65
C GLU A 184 8.54 13.12 10.44
N VAL A 185 7.73 13.58 9.49
CA VAL A 185 8.19 14.34 8.32
C VAL A 185 7.64 15.75 8.42
N THR A 186 8.53 16.72 8.41
CA THR A 186 8.21 18.15 8.41
C THR A 186 8.67 18.77 7.09
N SER A 187 7.80 19.51 6.42
CA SER A 187 8.17 20.25 5.21
C SER A 187 7.85 21.73 5.39
N GLU A 188 8.87 22.56 5.21
CA GLU A 188 8.84 24.00 5.45
C GLU A 188 9.41 24.77 4.26
N ILE A 189 8.86 25.96 4.00
CA ILE A 189 9.50 26.99 3.17
C ILE A 189 9.95 28.10 4.12
N PHE A 190 11.24 28.41 4.13
CA PHE A 190 11.80 29.47 4.99
C PHE A 190 11.55 30.87 4.42
N ASP A 191 10.29 31.18 4.10
CA ASP A 191 9.84 32.49 3.60
C ASP A 191 9.04 33.30 4.63
N GLY A 192 8.76 32.70 5.81
CA GLY A 192 8.00 33.32 6.90
C GLY A 192 6.50 33.52 6.61
N ALA A 193 6.00 33.07 5.47
CA ALA A 193 4.62 33.24 5.02
C ALA A 193 3.91 31.89 4.78
N THR A 194 4.66 30.88 4.36
CA THR A 194 4.12 29.57 4.02
C THR A 194 4.02 28.69 5.26
N SER A 195 2.85 28.08 5.45
CA SER A 195 2.62 27.17 6.58
C SER A 195 3.45 25.88 6.43
N CYS A 196 4.15 25.51 7.49
CA CYS A 196 4.82 24.21 7.61
C CYS A 196 3.78 23.08 7.62
N SER A 197 4.08 22.00 6.91
CA SER A 197 3.31 20.75 6.96
C SER A 197 4.04 19.72 7.81
N ARG A 198 3.28 18.97 8.61
CA ARG A 198 3.80 17.89 9.44
C ARG A 198 2.97 16.64 9.24
N TYR A 199 3.63 15.49 9.13
CA TYR A 199 3.02 14.19 8.95
C TYR A 199 3.76 13.16 9.79
N LEU A 200 3.03 12.23 10.41
CA LEU A 200 3.58 11.10 11.14
C LEU A 200 3.26 9.80 10.42
N ARG A 201 4.23 8.89 10.44
CA ARG A 201 4.06 7.53 9.97
C ARG A 201 4.70 6.53 10.92
N GLY A 202 3.94 5.51 11.25
CA GLY A 202 4.37 4.36 12.02
C GLY A 202 4.18 3.09 11.23
N VAL A 203 5.18 2.23 11.18
CA VAL A 203 5.08 0.92 10.54
C VAL A 203 5.64 -0.12 11.49
N LEU A 204 4.84 -1.15 11.76
CA LEU A 204 5.26 -2.38 12.42
C LEU A 204 4.98 -3.54 11.47
N ILE A 205 6.00 -4.32 11.12
CA ILE A 205 5.86 -5.51 10.26
C ILE A 205 6.29 -6.74 11.06
N ASP A 206 5.41 -7.73 11.10
CA ASP A 206 5.61 -9.00 11.81
C ASP A 206 5.15 -10.17 10.92
N GLY A 207 6.10 -10.93 10.38
CA GLY A 207 5.80 -12.20 9.70
C GLY A 207 4.77 -12.14 8.56
N GLY A 208 4.72 -11.03 7.80
CA GLY A 208 3.75 -10.81 6.71
C GLY A 208 2.44 -10.15 7.13
N ARG A 209 2.30 -9.82 8.41
CA ARG A 209 1.28 -8.92 8.97
C ARG A 209 1.90 -7.57 9.26
N GLY A 210 1.05 -6.57 9.48
CA GLY A 210 1.55 -5.30 9.96
C GLY A 210 0.51 -4.34 10.48
N SER A 211 1.03 -3.29 11.12
CA SER A 211 0.28 -2.13 11.57
C SER A 211 0.88 -0.89 10.94
N LEU A 212 0.01 0.01 10.48
CA LEU A 212 0.35 1.28 9.87
C LEU A 212 -0.39 2.37 10.64
N VAL A 213 0.36 3.28 11.26
CA VAL A 213 -0.16 4.54 11.77
C VAL A 213 0.16 5.62 10.76
N THR A 214 -0.83 6.43 10.42
CA THR A 214 -0.63 7.67 9.65
C THR A 214 -1.33 8.80 10.38
N ALA A 215 -0.66 9.92 10.60
CA ALA A 215 -1.30 11.08 11.21
C ALA A 215 -0.89 12.38 10.53
N SER A 216 -1.84 13.31 10.46
CA SER A 216 -1.65 14.66 9.94
C SER A 216 -2.45 15.63 10.79
N ARG A 217 -2.59 16.88 10.33
CA ARG A 217 -3.49 17.87 10.95
C ARG A 217 -4.93 17.38 11.04
N ASP A 218 -5.37 16.53 10.12
CA ASP A 218 -6.77 16.10 10.01
C ASP A 218 -7.11 14.92 10.93
N GLY A 219 -6.12 14.36 11.64
CA GLY A 219 -6.30 13.26 12.57
C GLY A 219 -5.28 12.14 12.38
N ALA A 220 -5.44 11.07 13.17
CA ALA A 220 -4.58 9.90 13.16
C ALA A 220 -5.40 8.63 12.92
N VAL A 221 -4.85 7.72 12.13
CA VAL A 221 -5.50 6.48 11.73
C VAL A 221 -4.54 5.32 11.94
N LEU A 222 -5.06 4.23 12.51
CA LEU A 222 -4.40 2.94 12.61
C LEU A 222 -5.05 1.94 11.66
N THR A 223 -4.25 1.39 10.75
CA THR A 223 -4.62 0.27 9.90
C THR A 223 -3.85 -0.98 10.31
N GLN A 224 -4.51 -2.13 10.38
CA GLN A 224 -3.91 -3.43 10.72
C GLN A 224 -4.30 -4.47 9.66
N GLY A 225 -3.37 -5.35 9.29
CA GLY A 225 -3.56 -6.40 8.29
C GLY A 225 -2.59 -7.56 8.42
#